data_AF-A0A972V4B8-F1
#
_entry.id   AF-A0A972V4B8-F1
#
_cell.length_a   1.000
_cell.length_b   1.000
_cell.length_c   1.000
_cell.angle_alpha   90.00
_cell.angle_beta   90.00
_cell.angle_gamma   90.00
#
_symmetry.space_group_name_H-M   'P 1'
#
loop_
_entity.id
_entity.type
_entity.pdbx_description
1 polymer ?
#
loop_
_entity_poly.entity_id
_entity_poly.type
_entity_poly.pdbx_seq_one_letter_code
_entity_poly.pdbx_strand_id
1 'polypeptide(L)'
;MYRYDDYDRTMVRQRAAQFRDQVQRRLSGALTEEAFTPLRLMNGLYLQRHAYMLRIAIPYGVLSSDQMRKLAHIARRYDRG
;
A
#
# COMPACT_ATOMS: atom_id res chain seq x y z
N MET A 1 -10.52 18.20 6.64
CA MET A 1 -9.66 17.04 6.32
C MET A 1 -10.17 15.85 7.11
N TYR A 2 -10.24 14.66 6.51
CA TYR A 2 -10.65 13.47 7.24
C TYR A 2 -9.68 13.23 8.41
N ARG A 3 -10.22 13.11 9.63
CA ARG A 3 -9.44 12.96 10.85
C ARG A 3 -9.48 11.50 11.26
N TYR A 4 -8.36 10.82 11.05
CA TYR A 4 -8.18 9.45 11.50
C TYR A 4 -8.23 9.36 13.01
N ASP A 5 -9.12 8.51 13.51
CA ASP A 5 -9.18 8.15 14.93
C ASP A 5 -8.26 6.95 15.25
N ASP A 6 -8.28 6.49 16.49
CA ASP A 6 -7.46 5.35 16.93
C ASP A 6 -7.91 4.02 16.32
N TYR A 7 -9.20 3.89 16.01
CA TYR A 7 -9.74 2.72 15.34
C TYR A 7 -9.21 2.63 13.91
N ASP A 8 -9.28 3.72 13.14
CA ASP A 8 -8.76 3.77 11.77
C ASP A 8 -7.26 3.45 11.72
N ARG A 9 -6.49 4.04 12.64
CA ARG A 9 -5.04 3.81 12.75
C ARG A 9 -4.73 2.35 13.05
N THR A 10 -5.50 1.74 13.94
CA THR A 10 -5.34 0.32 14.30
C THR A 10 -5.69 -0.57 13.11
N MET A 11 -6.80 -0.30 12.44
CA MET A 11 -7.23 -1.02 11.25
C MET A 11 -6.17 -0.96 10.13
N VAL A 12 -5.64 0.23 9.82
CA VAL A 12 -4.59 0.40 8.80
C VAL A 12 -3.33 -0.39 9.17
N ARG A 13 -2.89 -0.35 10.43
CA ARG A 13 -1.72 -1.10 10.90
C ARG A 13 -1.92 -2.61 10.78
N GLN A 14 -3.09 -3.12 11.17
CA GLN A 14 -3.42 -4.55 11.06
C GLN A 14 -3.44 -5.02 9.60
N ARG A 15 -4.08 -4.25 8.70
CA ARG A 15 -4.08 -4.55 7.26
C ARG A 15 -2.67 -4.52 6.66
N ALA A 16 -1.85 -3.55 7.05
CA ALA A 16 -0.46 -3.48 6.62
C ALA A 16 0.37 -4.68 7.12
N ALA A 17 0.15 -5.14 8.36
CA ALA A 17 0.82 -6.33 8.89
C ALA A 17 0.38 -7.61 8.15
N GLN A 18 -0.92 -7.76 7.90
CA GLN A 18 -1.47 -8.88 7.13
C GLN A 18 -0.89 -8.92 5.71
N PHE A 19 -0.89 -7.78 5.01
CA PHE A 19 -0.38 -7.72 3.64
C PHE A 19 1.14 -7.99 3.59
N ARG A 20 1.89 -7.54 4.61
CA ARG A 20 3.32 -7.88 4.73
C ARG A 20 3.55 -9.38 4.78
N ASP A 21 2.78 -10.13 5.58
CA ASP A 21 2.88 -11.60 5.63
C ASP A 21 2.60 -12.25 4.27
N GLN A 22 1.53 -11.81 3.60
CA GLN A 22 1.17 -12.29 2.26
C GLN A 22 2.29 -12.05 1.23
N VAL A 23 2.93 -10.87 1.28
CA VAL A 23 4.10 -10.55 0.46
C VAL A 23 5.28 -11.46 0.80
N GLN A 24 5.58 -11.70 2.09
CA GLN A 24 6.67 -12.61 2.47
C GLN A 24 6.43 -14.03 1.96
N ARG A 25 5.20 -14.54 2.05
CA ARG A 25 4.83 -15.85 1.52
C ARG A 25 4.96 -15.92 -0.01
N ARG A 26 4.62 -14.82 -0.71
CA ARG A 26 4.83 -14.72 -2.17
C ARG A 26 6.32 -14.74 -2.54
N LEU A 27 7.15 -14.05 -1.75
CA LEU A 27 8.61 -14.01 -1.96
C LEU A 27 9.27 -15.36 -1.64
N SER A 28 8.79 -16.09 -0.64
CA SER A 28 9.31 -17.42 -0.30
C SER A 28 8.82 -18.54 -1.23
N GLY A 29 7.87 -18.25 -2.12
CA GLY A 29 7.22 -19.24 -2.98
C GLY A 29 6.10 -20.04 -2.32
N ALA A 30 5.82 -19.81 -1.03
CA ALA A 30 4.71 -20.43 -0.30
C ALA A 30 3.32 -19.90 -0.73
N LEU A 31 3.28 -18.88 -1.58
CA LEU A 31 2.07 -18.34 -2.21
C LEU A 31 2.35 -18.11 -3.71
N THR A 32 1.54 -18.72 -4.58
CA THR A 32 1.67 -18.58 -6.04
C THR A 32 1.29 -17.17 -6.50
N GLU A 33 1.75 -16.74 -7.67
CA GLU A 33 1.36 -15.44 -8.26
C GLU A 33 -0.16 -15.36 -8.51
N GLU A 34 -0.77 -16.47 -8.94
CA GLU A 34 -2.21 -16.55 -9.17
C GLU A 34 -3.00 -16.32 -7.87
N ALA A 35 -2.61 -16.98 -6.77
CA ALA A 35 -3.22 -16.78 -5.46
C ALA A 35 -2.90 -15.40 -4.85
N PHE A 36 -1.75 -14.82 -5.18
CA PHE A 36 -1.36 -13.49 -4.71
C PHE A 36 -2.09 -12.35 -5.44
N THR A 37 -2.47 -12.56 -6.70
CA THR A 37 -3.12 -11.55 -7.55
C THR A 37 -4.33 -10.87 -6.89
N PRO A 38 -5.36 -11.59 -6.40
CA PRO A 38 -6.48 -10.93 -5.72
C PRO A 38 -6.05 -10.16 -4.46
N LEU A 39 -5.09 -10.69 -3.69
CA LEU A 39 -4.60 -10.07 -2.45
C LEU A 39 -3.89 -8.74 -2.71
N ARG A 40 -3.01 -8.69 -3.72
CA ARG A 40 -2.30 -7.45 -4.08
C ARG A 40 -3.26 -6.40 -4.66
N LEU A 41 -4.23 -6.81 -5.47
CA LEU A 41 -5.21 -5.89 -6.06
C LEU A 41 -6.13 -5.27 -5.01
N MET A 42 -6.59 -6.05 -4.02
CA MET A 42 -7.36 -5.54 -2.87
C MET A 42 -6.58 -4.49 -2.05
N ASN A 43 -5.25 -4.61 -2.00
CA ASN A 43 -4.36 -3.67 -1.33
C ASN A 43 -3.84 -2.54 -2.24
N GLY A 44 -4.37 -2.42 -3.47
CA GLY A 44 -4.01 -1.36 -4.41
C GLY A 44 -2.63 -1.53 -5.05
N LEU A 45 -2.04 -2.72 -5.01
CA LEU A 45 -0.75 -3.04 -5.63
C LEU A 45 -0.97 -3.73 -6.99
N TYR A 46 -0.79 -2.96 -8.05
CA TYR A 46 -0.97 -3.40 -9.43
C TYR A 46 0.37 -3.77 -10.05
N LEU A 47 0.43 -4.89 -10.76
CA LEU A 47 1.58 -5.19 -11.60
C LEU A 47 1.38 -4.51 -12.96
N GLN A 48 2.16 -3.47 -13.23
CA GLN A 48 2.34 -2.93 -14.59
C GLN A 48 3.45 -3.72 -15.31
N ARG A 49 3.69 -3.44 -16.60
CA ARG A 49 4.60 -4.20 -17.48
C ARG A 49 5.81 -4.83 -16.78
N HIS A 50 6.59 -4.03 -16.05
CA HIS A 50 7.81 -4.49 -15.38
C HIS A 50 7.95 -4.02 -13.93
N ALA A 51 6.90 -3.43 -13.34
CA ALA A 51 6.99 -2.83 -12.01
C ALA A 51 5.62 -2.81 -11.32
N TYR A 52 5.65 -2.74 -9.99
CA TYR A 52 4.43 -2.55 -9.22
C TYR A 52 4.06 -1.07 -9.12
N MET A 53 2.79 -0.76 -9.37
CA MET A 53 2.18 0.54 -9.12
C MET A 53 1.33 0.45 -7.85
N LEU A 54 1.58 1.35 -6.89
CA LEU A 54 0.82 1.44 -5.64
C LEU A 54 -0.23 2.56 -5.75
N ARG A 55 -1.51 2.19 -5.65
CA ARG A 55 -2.62 3.15 -5.57
C ARG A 55 -2.88 3.54 -4.12
N ILE A 56 -2.86 4.83 -3.83
CA ILE A 56 -3.09 5.38 -2.49
C ILE A 56 -4.49 5.97 -2.41
N ALA A 57 -5.29 5.53 -1.43
CA ALA A 57 -6.62 6.07 -1.18
C ALA A 57 -6.52 7.41 -0.44
N ILE A 58 -7.12 8.46 -1.01
CA ILE A 58 -7.17 9.81 -0.43
C ILE A 58 -8.64 10.14 -0.12
N PRO A 59 -9.05 10.20 1.16
CA PRO A 59 -10.42 10.55 1.52
C PRO A 59 -10.82 11.91 0.95
N TYR A 60 -11.89 11.92 0.16
CA TYR A 60 -12.42 13.12 -0.50
C TYR A 60 -11.43 13.87 -1.40
N GLY A 61 -10.29 13.27 -1.77
CA GLY A 61 -9.26 13.92 -2.57
C GLY A 61 -8.52 15.07 -1.88
N VAL A 62 -8.68 15.25 -0.56
CA VAL A 62 -8.07 16.37 0.18
C VAL A 62 -6.83 15.90 0.94
N LEU A 63 -5.71 16.61 0.77
CA LEU A 63 -4.42 16.33 1.43
C LEU A 63 -3.84 17.57 2.12
N SER A 64 -3.14 17.37 3.24
CA SER A 64 -2.32 18.44 3.85
C SER A 64 -0.95 18.52 3.18
N SER A 65 -0.27 19.66 3.38
CA SER A 65 1.13 19.82 3.02
C SER A 65 2.02 18.72 3.62
N ASP A 66 1.79 18.33 4.87
CA ASP A 66 2.55 17.27 5.55
C ASP A 66 2.31 15.89 4.90
N GLN A 67 1.05 15.57 4.56
CA GLN A 67 0.73 14.34 3.85
C GLN A 67 1.38 14.32 2.46
N MET A 68 1.35 15.44 1.74
CA MET A 68 2.00 15.57 0.43
C MET A 68 3.53 15.39 0.54
N ARG A 69 4.17 15.98 1.56
CA ARG A 69 5.60 15.76 1.83
C ARG A 69 5.90 14.30 2.12
N LYS A 70 4.99 13.57 2.80
CA LYS A 70 5.15 12.14 3.04
C LYS A 70 5.05 11.32 1.74
N LEU A 71 4.12 11.65 0.85
CA LEU A 71 4.05 11.04 -0.48
C LEU A 71 5.33 11.28 -1.29
N ALA A 72 5.84 12.53 -1.29
CA ALA A 72 7.08 12.88 -1.95
C ALA A 72 8.31 12.17 -1.36
N HIS A 73 8.29 11.83 -0.06
CA HIS A 73 9.31 10.98 0.54
C HIS A 73 9.21 9.53 0.04
N ILE A 74 8.00 8.97 -0.07
CA ILE A 74 7.78 7.60 -0.54
C ILE A 74 8.27 7.46 -1.99
N ALA A 75 7.89 8.38 -2.88
CA ALA A 75 8.33 8.40 -4.27
C ALA A 75 9.87 8.43 -4.38
N ARG A 76 10.53 9.39 -3.72
CA ARG A 76 11.99 9.51 -3.76
C ARG A 76 12.75 8.35 -3.13
N ARG A 77 12.16 7.69 -2.12
CA ARG A 77 12.84 6.65 -1.31
C ARG A 77 12.67 5.25 -1.93
N TYR A 78 11.47 4.95 -2.42
CA TYR A 78 11.06 3.60 -2.80
C TYR A 78 10.69 3.47 -4.28
N ASP A 79 10.49 4.59 -4.96
CA ASP A 79 10.34 4.65 -6.42
C ASP A 79 11.60 5.30 -7.03
N ARG A 80 11.61 5.47 -8.36
CA ARG A 80 12.75 6.01 -9.12
C ARG A 80 12.80 7.55 -9.19
N GLY A 81 12.07 8.27 -8.35
CA GLY A 81 12.14 9.74 -8.25
C GLY A 81 10.79 10.42 -8.20
#